data_AF-A0A3R6NEC0-F1
#
_entry.id   AF-A0A3R6NEC0-F1
#
_cell.length_a   1.000
_cell.length_b   1.000
_cell.length_c   1.000
_cell.angle_alpha   90.00
_cell.angle_beta   90.00
_cell.angle_gamma   90.00
#
_symmetry.space_group_name_H-M   'P 1'
#
loop_
_entity.id
_entity.type
_entity.pdbx_description
1 polymer ?
#
loop_
_entity_poly.entity_id
_entity_poly.type
_entity_poly.pdbx_seq_one_letter_code
_entity_poly.pdbx_strand_id
1 'polypeptide(L)'
;MEIAIKNYIEKNIPDLKNRLFPVFTTSIRRISVAYKFIPVSGGHLCQSQLELKVIDADYDLCKEMEGKLTELLDMEEDEPFAVYEGVRFHSSLAGGGIIFNDGCQRWEDTIYFVIDWRKMNAV
;
A
#
# COMPACT_ATOMS: atom_id res chain seq x y z
N MET A 1 -9.96 -7.38 4.41
CA MET A 1 -9.47 -6.01 4.21
C MET A 1 -8.06 -6.08 3.63
N GLU A 2 -7.06 -6.51 4.39
CA GLU A 2 -5.65 -6.49 3.94
C GLU A 2 -5.44 -7.19 2.59
N ILE A 3 -5.94 -8.42 2.43
CA ILE A 3 -5.85 -9.17 1.17
C ILE A 3 -6.61 -8.49 0.03
N ALA A 4 -7.79 -7.91 0.31
CA ALA A 4 -8.59 -7.22 -0.70
C ALA A 4 -7.87 -5.96 -1.22
N ILE A 5 -7.29 -5.16 -0.31
CA ILE A 5 -6.55 -3.94 -0.69
C ILE A 5 -5.25 -4.31 -1.40
N LYS A 6 -4.55 -5.34 -0.94
CA LYS A 6 -3.39 -5.91 -1.65
C LYS A 6 -3.75 -6.31 -3.09
N ASN A 7 -4.83 -7.07 -3.26
CA ASN A 7 -5.29 -7.52 -4.58
C ASN A 7 -5.76 -6.34 -5.45
N TYR A 8 -6.38 -5.32 -4.85
CA TYR A 8 -6.74 -4.08 -5.52
C TYR A 8 -5.50 -3.35 -6.06
N ILE A 9 -4.43 -3.24 -5.28
CA ILE A 9 -3.15 -2.64 -5.73
C ILE A 9 -2.56 -3.46 -6.88
N GLU A 10 -2.42 -4.79 -6.73
CA GLU A 10 -1.84 -5.65 -7.78
C GLU A 10 -2.66 -5.66 -9.07
N LYS A 11 -3.97 -5.44 -8.98
CA LYS A 11 -4.85 -5.30 -10.16
C LYS A 11 -4.62 -3.99 -10.91
N ASN A 12 -4.41 -2.89 -10.20
CA ASN A 12 -4.28 -1.55 -10.80
C ASN A 12 -2.83 -1.19 -11.16
N ILE A 13 -1.83 -1.82 -10.53
CA ILE A 13 -0.41 -1.64 -10.82
C ILE A 13 0.19 -3.00 -11.22
N PRO A 14 0.16 -3.37 -12.52
CA PRO A 14 0.59 -4.68 -12.99
C PRO A 14 2.06 -5.00 -12.69
N ASP A 15 2.92 -3.99 -12.60
CA ASP A 15 4.34 -4.12 -12.21
C ASP A 15 4.50 -4.76 -10.82
N LEU A 16 3.48 -4.60 -9.96
CA LEU A 16 3.46 -5.11 -8.61
C LEU A 16 2.78 -6.48 -8.47
N LYS A 17 2.30 -7.09 -9.55
CA LYS A 17 1.64 -8.40 -9.52
C LYS A 17 2.56 -9.47 -8.92
N ASN A 18 2.13 -10.11 -7.83
CA ASN A 18 2.94 -11.04 -7.03
C ASN A 18 4.23 -10.42 -6.45
N ARG A 19 4.28 -9.10 -6.27
CA ARG A 19 5.41 -8.35 -5.69
C ARG A 19 5.04 -7.57 -4.43
N LEU A 20 3.81 -7.68 -3.95
CA LEU A 20 3.42 -7.25 -2.60
C LEU A 20 3.63 -8.40 -1.61
N PHE A 21 4.54 -8.20 -0.66
CA PHE A 21 4.90 -9.17 0.36
C PHE A 21 4.47 -8.70 1.75
N PRO A 22 3.89 -9.57 2.59
CA PRO A 22 3.51 -9.18 3.95
C PRO A 22 4.75 -8.99 4.81
N VAL A 23 4.88 -7.81 5.44
CA VAL A 23 5.88 -7.43 6.44
C VAL A 23 7.33 -7.37 5.94
N PHE A 24 7.78 -8.32 5.12
CA PHE A 24 9.17 -8.45 4.71
C PHE A 24 9.30 -9.25 3.40
N THR A 25 10.42 -9.07 2.69
CA THR A 25 10.78 -9.87 1.51
C THR A 25 12.29 -9.98 1.33
N THR A 26 12.74 -11.13 0.82
CA THR A 26 14.12 -11.32 0.32
C THR A 26 14.19 -11.24 -1.21
N SER A 27 13.05 -11.09 -1.88
CA SER A 27 12.97 -11.10 -3.34
C SER A 27 13.27 -9.70 -3.89
N ILE A 28 14.54 -9.28 -3.87
CA ILE A 28 14.96 -7.89 -4.17
C ILE A 28 15.77 -7.76 -5.48
N ARG A 29 15.58 -8.70 -6.41
CA ARG A 29 16.19 -8.67 -7.76
C ARG A 29 15.46 -7.75 -8.74
N ARG A 30 14.23 -7.40 -8.41
CA ARG A 30 13.34 -6.47 -9.11
C ARG A 30 12.57 -5.72 -8.04
N ILE A 31 11.89 -4.66 -8.43
CA ILE A 31 11.02 -3.90 -7.53
C ILE A 31 10.13 -4.83 -6.71
N SER A 32 10.07 -4.53 -5.42
CA SER A 32 9.31 -5.26 -4.42
C SER A 32 8.66 -4.26 -3.49
N VAL A 33 7.47 -4.60 -3.02
CA VAL A 33 6.79 -3.82 -1.99
C VAL A 33 6.52 -4.71 -0.79
N ALA A 34 7.06 -4.35 0.37
CA ALA A 34 6.61 -4.94 1.63
C ALA A 34 5.41 -4.13 2.15
N TYR A 35 4.36 -4.78 2.62
CA TYR A 35 3.19 -4.11 3.18
C TYR A 35 2.91 -4.54 4.62
N LYS A 36 2.37 -3.61 5.41
CA LYS A 36 1.91 -3.88 6.76
C LYS A 36 0.68 -3.04 7.07
N PHE A 37 -0.33 -3.66 7.66
CA PHE A 37 -1.49 -2.97 8.19
C PHE A 37 -1.38 -2.87 9.72
N ILE A 38 -1.67 -1.70 10.26
CA ILE A 38 -1.70 -1.44 11.70
C ILE A 38 -3.10 -0.97 12.04
N PRO A 39 -3.86 -1.72 12.87
CA PRO A 39 -5.19 -1.27 13.28
C PRO A 39 -5.07 0.00 14.13
N VAL A 40 -5.86 1.02 13.80
CA VAL A 40 -5.91 2.29 14.54
C VAL A 40 -7.16 2.35 15.39
N SER A 41 -8.33 2.06 14.80
CA SER A 41 -9.61 2.04 15.51
C SER A 41 -10.60 1.06 14.88
N GLY A 42 -11.62 0.66 15.64
CA GLY A 42 -12.71 -0.21 15.18
C GLY A 42 -14.07 0.45 15.35
N GLY A 43 -15.13 -0.20 14.84
CA GLY A 43 -16.51 0.31 14.95
C GLY A 43 -17.34 -0.03 13.71
N HIS A 44 -18.35 0.78 13.43
CA HIS A 44 -19.14 0.68 12.19
C HIS A 44 -18.29 1.03 10.95
N LEU A 45 -17.36 1.96 11.13
CA LEU A 45 -16.26 2.26 10.23
C LEU A 45 -14.96 2.01 11.01
N CYS A 46 -14.10 1.15 10.47
CA CYS A 46 -12.80 0.82 11.06
C CYS A 46 -11.72 1.68 10.40
N GLN A 47 -10.65 1.99 11.12
CA GLN A 47 -9.50 2.68 10.58
C GLN A 47 -8.22 1.85 10.76
N SER A 48 -7.36 1.85 9.74
CA SER A 48 -6.05 1.20 9.79
C SER A 48 -5.03 2.04 9.05
N GLN A 49 -3.79 2.03 9.51
CA GLN A 49 -2.67 2.58 8.77
C GLN A 49 -2.10 1.48 7.87
N LEU A 50 -1.91 1.78 6.59
CA LEU A 50 -1.15 0.96 5.66
C LEU A 50 0.25 1.57 5.52
N GLU A 51 1.26 0.75 5.77
CA GLU A 51 2.64 1.04 5.41
C GLU A 51 3.00 0.23 4.17
N LEU A 52 3.44 0.90 3.10
CA LEU A 52 4.02 0.31 1.91
C LEU A 52 5.49 0.70 1.84
N LYS A 53 6.37 -0.29 1.75
CA LYS A 53 7.81 -0.07 1.59
C LYS A 53 8.25 -0.57 0.23
N VAL A 54 8.50 0.34 -0.71
CA VAL A 54 9.08 0.06 -2.03
C VAL A 54 10.58 -0.18 -1.87
N ILE A 55 11.07 -1.26 -2.46
CA ILE A 55 12.46 -1.71 -2.34
C ILE A 55 13.03 -1.96 -3.73
N ASP A 56 14.01 -1.14 -4.11
CA ASP A 56 14.79 -1.32 -5.34
C ASP A 56 16.21 -0.74 -5.19
N ALA A 57 17.12 -1.08 -6.12
CA ALA A 57 18.47 -0.51 -6.15
C ALA A 57 18.48 0.88 -6.80
N ASP A 58 17.51 1.16 -7.66
CA ASP A 58 17.36 2.44 -8.35
C ASP A 58 16.41 3.37 -7.57
N TYR A 59 16.92 4.55 -7.23
CA TYR A 59 16.15 5.58 -6.51
C TYR A 59 14.97 6.08 -7.34
N ASP A 60 15.19 6.31 -8.63
CA ASP A 60 14.17 6.91 -9.50
C ASP A 60 13.01 5.93 -9.73
N LEU A 61 13.30 4.62 -9.80
CA LEU A 61 12.25 3.58 -9.85
C LEU A 61 11.42 3.53 -8.56
N CYS A 62 12.05 3.74 -7.40
CA CYS A 62 11.30 3.85 -6.14
C CYS A 62 10.33 5.04 -6.18
N LYS A 63 10.79 6.21 -6.62
CA LYS A 63 9.95 7.42 -6.73
C LYS A 63 8.85 7.30 -7.77
N GLU A 64 9.11 6.64 -8.91
CA GLU A 64 8.07 6.36 -9.90
C GLU A 64 6.96 5.47 -9.29
N MET A 65 7.35 4.45 -8.53
CA MET A 65 6.40 3.56 -7.88
C MET A 65 5.64 4.25 -6.74
N GLU A 66 6.28 5.13 -5.97
CA GLU A 66 5.58 5.99 -5.01
C GLU A 66 4.51 6.83 -5.70
N GLY A 67 4.81 7.44 -6.85
CA GLY A 67 3.84 8.19 -7.64
C GLY A 67 2.63 7.34 -8.00
N LYS A 68 2.86 6.15 -8.59
CA LYS A 68 1.80 5.20 -8.95
C LYS A 68 0.95 4.76 -7.75
N LEU A 69 1.58 4.53 -6.59
CA LEU A 69 0.89 4.13 -5.37
C LEU A 69 0.07 5.27 -4.77
N THR A 70 0.62 6.49 -4.79
CA THR A 70 -0.06 7.70 -4.28
C THR A 70 -1.25 8.04 -5.19
N GLU A 71 -1.08 8.07 -6.51
CA GLU A 71 -2.18 8.30 -7.46
C GLU A 71 -3.32 7.28 -7.32
N LEU A 72 -3.03 6.06 -6.86
CA LEU A 72 -4.04 5.02 -6.67
C LEU A 72 -4.75 5.09 -5.30
N LEU A 73 -4.03 5.49 -4.26
CA LEU A 73 -4.44 5.32 -2.86
C LEU A 73 -4.65 6.63 -2.10
N ASP A 74 -4.24 7.77 -2.65
CA ASP A 74 -4.54 9.10 -2.12
C ASP A 74 -5.82 9.62 -2.77
N MET A 75 -6.95 9.13 -2.25
CA MET A 75 -8.28 9.45 -2.77
C MET A 75 -8.75 10.78 -2.16
N GLU A 76 -9.27 11.69 -2.99
CA GLU A 76 -9.83 12.96 -2.50
C GLU A 76 -11.01 12.72 -1.55
N GLU A 77 -11.27 13.65 -0.61
CA GLU A 77 -12.31 13.48 0.41
C GLU A 77 -13.73 13.29 -0.17
N ASP A 78 -13.99 13.86 -1.35
CA ASP A 78 -15.27 13.77 -2.04
C ASP A 78 -15.36 12.54 -2.97
N GLU A 79 -14.26 11.79 -3.16
CA GLU A 79 -14.27 10.58 -3.95
C GLU A 79 -15.08 9.45 -3.30
N PRO A 80 -15.85 8.68 -4.09
CA PRO A 80 -16.51 7.50 -3.58
C PRO A 80 -15.50 6.46 -3.08
N PHE A 81 -15.77 5.91 -1.89
CA PHE A 81 -15.06 4.74 -1.38
C PHE A 81 -14.95 3.64 -2.45
N ALA A 82 -13.73 3.15 -2.68
CA ALA A 82 -13.46 1.98 -3.49
C ALA A 82 -14.16 0.74 -2.89
N VAL A 83 -14.74 -0.09 -3.76
CA VAL A 83 -15.35 -1.37 -3.39
C VAL A 83 -14.61 -2.49 -4.09
N TYR A 84 -14.00 -3.37 -3.31
CA TYR A 84 -13.22 -4.49 -3.83
C TYR A 84 -13.30 -5.70 -2.91
N GLU A 85 -13.59 -6.88 -3.47
CA GLU A 85 -13.64 -8.16 -2.75
C GLU A 85 -14.41 -8.10 -1.40
N GLY A 86 -15.58 -7.46 -1.39
CA GLY A 86 -16.44 -7.34 -0.20
C GLY A 86 -15.94 -6.34 0.84
N VAL A 87 -14.98 -5.48 0.51
CA VAL A 87 -14.48 -4.41 1.37
C VAL A 87 -14.77 -3.08 0.70
N ARG A 88 -15.37 -2.16 1.44
CA ARG A 88 -15.51 -0.75 1.06
C ARG A 88 -14.47 0.04 1.82
N PHE A 89 -13.61 0.79 1.13
CA PHE A 89 -12.55 1.58 1.76
C PHE A 89 -12.30 2.92 1.07
N HIS A 90 -11.79 3.88 1.81
CA HIS A 90 -11.25 5.15 1.34
C HIS A 90 -9.87 5.29 1.99
N SER A 91 -8.92 5.88 1.26
CA SER A 91 -7.52 5.95 1.65
C SER A 91 -6.99 7.35 1.38
N SER A 92 -6.11 7.84 2.25
CA SER A 92 -5.45 9.14 2.13
C SER A 92 -3.98 9.05 2.52
N LEU A 93 -3.13 9.83 1.86
CA LEU A 93 -1.71 9.89 2.12
C LEU A 93 -1.44 10.45 3.53
N ALA A 94 -0.61 9.74 4.29
CA ALA A 94 -0.25 10.06 5.67
C ALA A 94 1.25 10.32 5.86
N GLY A 95 1.96 10.58 4.75
CA GLY A 95 3.39 10.86 4.73
C GLY A 95 4.24 9.65 4.35
N GLY A 96 5.55 9.75 4.62
CA GLY A 96 6.51 8.75 4.18
C GLY A 96 7.94 9.25 4.21
N GLY A 97 8.86 8.46 3.64
CA GLY A 97 10.26 8.82 3.50
C GLY A 97 11.10 7.69 2.93
N ILE A 98 12.17 8.07 2.24
CA ILE A 98 13.11 7.18 1.59
C ILE A 98 14.46 7.15 2.31
N ILE A 99 15.00 5.95 2.50
CA ILE A 99 16.33 5.73 3.07
C ILE A 99 17.12 4.76 2.22
N PHE A 100 18.45 4.86 2.25
CA PHE A 100 19.31 3.81 1.72
C PHE A 100 19.65 2.80 2.81
N ASN A 101 19.29 1.53 2.60
CA ASN A 101 19.65 0.42 3.46
C ASN A 101 20.97 -0.20 2.98
N ASP A 102 22.05 0.12 3.68
CA ASP A 102 23.39 -0.38 3.39
C ASP A 102 23.51 -1.91 3.57
N GLY A 103 22.69 -2.52 4.44
CA GLY A 103 22.72 -3.96 4.68
C GLY A 103 22.29 -4.80 3.48
N CYS A 104 21.35 -4.29 2.66
CA CYS A 104 20.89 -4.96 1.44
C CYS A 104 21.27 -4.21 0.16
N GLN A 105 21.94 -3.06 0.27
CA GLN A 105 22.32 -2.17 -0.83
C GLN A 105 21.10 -1.77 -1.68
N ARG A 106 20.02 -1.33 -1.03
CA ARG A 106 18.76 -0.94 -1.67
C ARG A 106 18.23 0.34 -1.06
N TRP A 107 17.48 1.09 -1.86
CA TRP A 107 16.57 2.11 -1.37
C TRP A 107 15.33 1.44 -0.79
N GLU A 108 14.88 1.95 0.35
CA GLU A 108 13.62 1.60 0.98
C GLU A 108 12.78 2.87 1.08
N ASP A 109 11.78 2.98 0.21
CA ASP A 109 10.84 4.09 0.17
C ASP A 109 9.56 3.72 0.91
N THR A 110 9.32 4.34 2.05
CA THR A 110 8.19 4.02 2.92
C THR A 110 7.09 5.05 2.73
N ILE A 111 5.89 4.59 2.41
CA ILE A 111 4.70 5.41 2.18
C ILE A 111 3.63 4.96 3.15
N TYR A 112 3.03 5.92 3.86
CA TYR A 112 1.96 5.67 4.81
C TYR A 112 0.63 6.15 4.25
N PHE A 113 -0.40 5.34 4.41
CA PHE A 113 -1.78 5.72 4.12
C PHE A 113 -2.66 5.48 5.36
N VAL A 114 -3.62 6.38 5.60
CA VAL A 114 -4.73 6.10 6.52
C VAL A 114 -5.88 5.54 5.70
N ILE A 115 -6.42 4.41 6.14
CA ILE A 115 -7.48 3.69 5.44
C ILE A 115 -8.69 3.56 6.36
N ASP A 116 -9.78 4.20 5.96
CA ASP A 116 -11.10 3.99 6.53
C ASP A 116 -11.82 2.90 5.76
N TRP A 117 -12.30 1.86 6.45
CA TRP A 117 -12.85 0.68 5.81
C TRP A 117 -14.00 0.04 6.57
N ARG A 118 -14.83 -0.69 5.84
CA ARG A 118 -15.84 -1.60 6.39
C ARG A 118 -15.97 -2.85 5.54
N LYS A 119 -16.25 -3.99 6.18
CA LYS A 119 -16.69 -5.19 5.48
C LYS A 119 -18.12 -4.98 5.00
N MET A 120 -18.39 -5.33 3.75
CA MET A 120 -19.75 -5.46 3.27
C MET A 120 -20.28 -6.81 3.75
N ASN A 121 -21.42 -6.80 4.43
CA ASN A 121 -22.14 -8.04 4.68
C ASN A 121 -22.51 -8.63 3.31
N ALA A 122 -22.24 -9.92 3.11
CA ALA A 122 -22.84 -10.63 2.00
C ALA A 122 -24.37 -10.47 2.13
N VAL A 123 -24.99 -9.86 1.12
CA VAL A 123 -26.45 -9.84 0.98
C VAL A 123 -26.89 -11.24 0.58
#